data_AF-A0A2L0N0A6-F1
#
_entry.id   AF-A0A2L0N0A6-F1
#
_cell.length_a   1.000
_cell.length_b   1.000
_cell.length_c   1.000
_cell.angle_alpha   90.00
_cell.angle_beta   90.00
_cell.angle_gamma   90.00
#
_symmetry.space_group_name_H-M   'P 1'
#
loop_
_entity.id
_entity.type
_entity.pdbx_description
1 polymer ?
#
loop_
_entity_poly.entity_id
_entity_poly.type
_entity_poly.pdbx_seq_one_letter_code
_entity_poly.pdbx_strand_id
1 'polypeptide(L)'
;MAALTPSPSGVRRREPGARGRLRIADRVYARIAARAARDALADAWRGRAERGGPPKVSVSTPGSTVLVHVAVDLPFPADFAALARAVRDRVTAQVRGLTGTRVSEVVVVVEKLVPRGAG
;
A
#
# COMPACT_ATOMS: atom_id res chain seq x y z
N MET A 1 -32.08 52.36 24.98
CA MET A 1 -31.01 51.84 24.10
C MET A 1 -30.28 50.73 24.85
N ALA A 2 -30.64 49.46 24.61
CA ALA A 2 -29.94 48.32 25.20
C ALA A 2 -28.80 47.89 24.27
N ALA A 3 -27.57 47.93 24.76
CA ALA A 3 -26.40 47.46 24.02
C ALA A 3 -26.43 45.93 23.96
N LEU A 4 -26.62 45.37 22.76
CA LEU A 4 -26.38 43.96 22.48
C LEU A 4 -24.87 43.71 22.59
N THR A 5 -24.43 43.07 23.68
CA THR A 5 -23.08 42.51 23.76
C THR A 5 -23.00 41.27 22.87
N PRO A 6 -22.04 41.18 21.94
CA PRO A 6 -21.86 39.98 21.13
C PRO A 6 -21.35 38.83 22.01
N SER A 7 -22.09 37.73 22.06
CA SER A 7 -21.62 36.46 22.63
C SER A 7 -20.40 35.97 21.84
N PRO A 8 -19.29 35.59 22.51
CA PRO A 8 -18.17 34.97 21.83
C PRO A 8 -18.56 33.52 21.47
N SER A 9 -19.18 33.31 20.31
CA SER A 9 -19.28 32.00 19.68
C SER A 9 -17.92 31.59 19.09
N GLY A 10 -16.90 31.54 19.95
CA GLY A 10 -15.62 30.95 19.62
C GLY A 10 -15.78 29.45 19.51
N VAL A 11 -15.74 28.92 18.29
CA VAL A 11 -15.56 27.48 18.06
C VAL A 11 -14.26 27.11 18.78
N ARG A 12 -14.35 26.50 19.97
CA ARG A 12 -13.17 26.05 20.71
C ARG A 12 -12.47 25.01 19.85
N ARG A 13 -11.41 25.43 19.16
CA ARG A 13 -10.55 24.55 18.38
C ARG A 13 -9.95 23.54 19.36
N ARG A 14 -10.54 22.34 19.42
CA ARG A 14 -10.06 21.25 20.28
C ARG A 14 -8.58 21.02 20.01
N GLU A 15 -7.81 20.93 21.10
CA GLU A 15 -6.42 20.45 21.13
C GLU A 15 -6.21 19.25 20.17
N PRO A 16 -5.07 19.15 19.46
CA PRO A 16 -4.83 18.07 18.50
C PRO A 16 -5.14 16.66 19.00
N GLY A 17 -4.80 16.35 20.26
CA GLY A 17 -5.09 15.06 20.88
C GLY A 17 -6.56 14.82 21.21
N ALA A 18 -7.37 15.87 21.35
CA ALA A 18 -8.80 15.79 21.67
C ALA A 18 -9.70 15.55 20.44
N ARG A 19 -9.10 15.42 19.24
CA ARG A 19 -9.78 15.19 17.95
C ARG A 19 -9.94 13.71 17.58
N GLY A 20 -9.41 12.80 18.39
CA GLY A 20 -9.47 11.34 18.17
C GLY A 20 -8.17 10.77 17.59
N ARG A 21 -8.16 9.45 17.35
CA ARG A 21 -7.00 8.70 16.82
C ARG A 21 -7.29 8.20 15.42
N LEU A 22 -6.32 8.34 14.51
CA LEU A 22 -6.39 7.74 13.18
C LEU A 22 -6.33 6.20 13.31
N ARG A 23 -7.33 5.51 12.75
CA ARG A 23 -7.35 4.06 12.62
C ARG A 23 -7.44 3.71 11.14
N ILE A 24 -6.44 2.98 10.64
CA ILE A 24 -6.40 2.50 9.26
C ILE A 24 -6.70 1.02 9.30
N ALA A 25 -7.73 0.60 8.57
CA ALA A 25 -8.10 -0.81 8.50
C ALA A 25 -7.15 -1.59 7.59
N ASP A 26 -6.92 -2.87 7.89
CA ASP A 26 -6.04 -3.77 7.15
C ASP A 26 -6.33 -3.79 5.65
N ARG A 27 -7.60 -3.72 5.27
CA ARG A 27 -8.05 -3.63 3.87
C ARG A 27 -7.47 -2.42 3.11
N VAL A 28 -7.17 -1.32 3.80
CA VAL A 28 -6.60 -0.11 3.19
C VAL A 28 -5.13 -0.35 2.89
N TYR A 29 -4.37 -0.91 3.84
CA TYR A 29 -3.00 -1.33 3.61
C TYR A 29 -2.91 -2.35 2.46
N ALA A 30 -3.81 -3.34 2.44
CA ALA A 30 -3.86 -4.34 1.38
C ALA A 30 -4.10 -3.71 0.00
N ARG A 31 -5.00 -2.71 -0.10
CA ARG A 31 -5.25 -1.98 -1.36
C ARG A 31 -4.05 -1.15 -1.80
N ILE A 32 -3.40 -0.44 -0.88
CA ILE A 32 -2.19 0.34 -1.16
C ILE A 32 -1.08 -0.58 -1.66
N ALA A 33 -0.82 -1.67 -0.94
CA ALA A 33 0.20 -2.65 -1.31
C ALA A 33 -0.10 -3.34 -2.64
N ALA A 34 -1.36 -3.74 -2.89
CA ALA A 34 -1.75 -4.34 -4.16
C ALA A 34 -1.55 -3.38 -5.34
N ARG A 35 -1.84 -2.09 -5.16
CA ARG A 35 -1.58 -1.07 -6.18
C ARG A 35 -0.07 -0.85 -6.37
N ALA A 36 0.67 -0.70 -5.29
CA ALA A 36 2.11 -0.50 -5.30
C ALA A 36 2.84 -1.67 -6.00
N ALA A 37 2.43 -2.91 -5.73
CA ALA A 37 2.98 -4.10 -6.38
C ALA A 37 2.69 -4.12 -7.89
N ARG A 38 1.47 -3.76 -8.31
CA ARG A 38 1.14 -3.64 -9.74
C ARG A 38 2.00 -2.60 -10.43
N ASP A 39 2.16 -1.42 -9.81
CA ASP A 39 2.95 -0.34 -10.37
C ASP A 39 4.43 -0.74 -10.49
N ALA A 40 4.98 -1.45 -9.49
CA ALA A 40 6.36 -1.94 -9.52
C ALA A 40 6.61 -2.97 -10.63
N LEU A 41 5.61 -3.81 -10.94
CA LEU A 41 5.72 -4.85 -11.97
C LEU A 41 5.29 -4.36 -13.36
N ALA A 42 4.73 -3.15 -13.48
CA ALA A 42 4.17 -2.65 -14.73
C ALA A 42 5.19 -2.66 -15.88
N ASP A 43 6.45 -2.31 -15.58
CA ASP A 43 7.56 -2.31 -16.53
C ASP A 43 7.92 -3.71 -17.02
N ALA A 44 7.92 -4.70 -16.11
CA ALA A 44 8.23 -6.09 -16.43
C ALA A 44 7.23 -6.72 -17.41
N TRP A 45 6.00 -6.20 -17.42
CA TRP A 45 4.92 -6.62 -18.30
C TRP A 45 4.79 -5.78 -19.58
N ARG A 46 5.58 -4.72 -19.76
CA ARG A 46 5.55 -3.93 -21.00
C ARG A 46 5.96 -4.80 -22.20
N GLY A 47 5.20 -4.71 -23.28
CA GLY A 47 5.49 -5.43 -24.53
C GLY A 47 5.27 -6.94 -24.49
N ARG A 48 4.69 -7.49 -23.41
CA ARG A 48 4.30 -8.91 -23.35
C ARG A 48 2.85 -9.10 -23.80
N ALA A 49 2.61 -10.15 -24.58
CA ALA A 49 1.28 -10.55 -25.02
C ALA A 49 0.43 -11.05 -23.85
N GLU A 50 1.02 -11.87 -22.99
CA GLU A 50 0.40 -12.36 -21.76
C GLU A 50 0.82 -11.54 -20.55
N ARG A 51 -0.12 -11.34 -19.63
CA ARG A 51 0.09 -10.73 -18.32
C ARG A 51 -0.28 -11.70 -17.21
N GLY A 52 0.42 -11.60 -16.10
CA GLY A 52 0.01 -12.25 -14.85
C GLY A 52 -1.32 -11.71 -14.32
N GLY A 53 -1.95 -12.48 -13.44
CA GLY A 53 -3.11 -12.05 -12.69
C GLY A 53 -2.81 -10.86 -11.76
N PRO A 54 -3.85 -10.23 -11.19
CA PRO A 54 -3.66 -9.17 -10.22
C PRO A 54 -2.96 -9.72 -8.96
N PRO A 55 -2.05 -8.96 -8.33
CA PRO A 55 -1.38 -9.42 -7.12
C PRO A 55 -2.38 -9.56 -5.98
N LYS A 56 -2.28 -10.68 -5.27
CA LYS A 56 -3.07 -10.97 -4.07
C LYS A 56 -2.30 -10.48 -2.86
N VAL A 57 -2.99 -9.78 -1.96
CA VAL A 57 -2.34 -9.18 -0.79
C VAL A 57 -3.12 -9.51 0.47
N SER A 58 -2.41 -10.00 1.48
CA SER A 58 -2.87 -10.09 2.85
C SER A 58 -2.00 -9.25 3.77
N VAL A 59 -2.61 -8.69 4.82
CA VAL A 59 -1.96 -7.77 5.74
C VAL A 59 -2.28 -8.19 7.16
N SER A 60 -1.33 -8.01 8.05
CA SER A 60 -1.53 -8.13 9.50
C SER A 60 -0.84 -6.96 10.20
N THR A 61 -1.50 -6.38 11.20
CA THR A 61 -0.97 -5.24 11.95
C THR A 61 -0.69 -5.61 13.41
N PRO A 62 0.45 -6.24 13.72
CA PRO A 62 0.84 -6.47 15.10
C PRO A 62 1.19 -5.13 15.77
N GLY A 63 0.28 -4.64 16.62
CA GLY A 63 0.48 -3.41 17.40
C GLY A 63 0.50 -2.14 16.55
N SER A 64 1.70 -1.63 16.25
CA SER A 64 1.89 -0.35 15.54
C SER A 64 2.64 -0.47 14.21
N THR A 65 2.92 -1.70 13.77
CA THR A 65 3.60 -1.99 12.52
C THR A 65 2.73 -2.83 11.59
N VAL A 66 3.11 -2.86 10.31
CA VAL A 66 2.38 -3.61 9.27
C VAL A 66 3.30 -4.70 8.70
N LEU A 67 2.78 -5.92 8.64
CA LEU A 67 3.34 -7.04 7.88
C LEU A 67 2.50 -7.23 6.61
N VAL A 68 3.16 -7.32 5.46
CA VAL A 68 2.48 -7.43 4.16
C VAL A 68 2.95 -8.69 3.44
N HIS A 69 2.01 -9.51 3.03
CA HIS A 69 2.26 -10.64 2.14
C HIS A 69 1.70 -10.32 0.76
N VAL A 70 2.54 -10.42 -0.27
CA VAL A 70 2.20 -10.11 -1.65
C VAL A 70 2.46 -11.35 -2.51
N ALA A 71 1.39 -11.99 -2.96
CA ALA A 71 1.42 -13.03 -3.96
C ALA A 71 1.38 -12.39 -5.36
N VAL A 72 2.37 -12.68 -6.19
CA VAL A 72 2.54 -12.11 -7.53
C VAL A 72 2.73 -13.19 -8.57
N ASP A 73 2.20 -12.93 -9.76
CA ASP A 73 2.60 -13.64 -10.97
C ASP A 73 3.77 -12.87 -11.59
N LEU A 74 4.80 -13.58 -12.05
CA LEU A 74 5.98 -12.98 -12.66
C LEU A 74 6.21 -13.45 -14.10
N PRO A 75 6.77 -12.59 -14.96
CA PRO A 75 7.13 -12.96 -16.31
C PRO A 75 8.33 -13.92 -16.33
N PHE A 76 8.38 -14.83 -17.30
CA PHE A 76 9.55 -15.67 -17.59
C PHE A 76 10.01 -15.53 -19.05
N PRO A 77 11.33 -15.45 -19.33
CA PRO A 77 12.41 -15.22 -18.37
C PRO A 77 12.40 -13.78 -17.84
N ALA A 78 12.82 -13.60 -16.58
CA ALA A 78 13.05 -12.32 -15.91
C ALA A 78 13.91 -12.51 -14.65
N ASP A 79 14.47 -11.42 -14.11
CA ASP A 79 15.16 -11.44 -12.82
C ASP A 79 14.15 -11.34 -11.67
N PHE A 80 13.82 -12.48 -11.06
CA PHE A 80 12.86 -12.55 -9.96
C PHE A 80 13.33 -11.82 -8.70
N ALA A 81 14.64 -11.81 -8.42
CA ALA A 81 15.17 -11.17 -7.23
C ALA A 81 15.06 -9.65 -7.35
N ALA A 82 15.38 -9.09 -8.52
CA ALA A 82 15.19 -7.68 -8.82
C ALA A 82 13.72 -7.27 -8.77
N LEU A 83 12.81 -8.06 -9.37
CA LEU A 83 11.38 -7.78 -9.35
C LEU A 83 10.79 -7.85 -7.93
N ALA A 84 11.15 -8.89 -7.16
CA ALA A 84 10.73 -9.00 -5.76
C ALA A 84 11.26 -7.81 -4.93
N ARG A 85 12.51 -7.39 -5.15
CA ARG A 85 13.07 -6.23 -4.48
C ARG A 85 12.32 -4.94 -4.82
N ALA A 86 12.04 -4.71 -6.11
CA ALA A 86 11.27 -3.56 -6.57
C ALA A 86 9.87 -3.52 -5.95
N VAL A 87 9.21 -4.67 -5.82
CA VAL A 87 7.92 -4.78 -5.13
C VAL A 87 8.05 -4.41 -3.64
N ARG A 88 9.03 -4.96 -2.92
CA ARG A 88 9.26 -4.65 -1.49
C ARG A 88 9.52 -3.16 -1.27
N ASP A 89 10.37 -2.56 -2.10
CA ASP A 89 10.74 -1.15 -1.99
C ASP A 89 9.54 -0.24 -2.28
N ARG A 90 8.77 -0.54 -3.35
CA ARG A 90 7.61 0.25 -3.75
C ARG A 90 6.47 0.15 -2.74
N VAL A 91 6.18 -1.04 -2.22
CA VAL A 91 5.15 -1.27 -1.18
C VAL A 91 5.53 -0.52 0.10
N THR A 92 6.77 -0.66 0.56
CA THR A 92 7.27 0.04 1.75
C THR A 92 7.16 1.55 1.60
N ALA A 93 7.59 2.10 0.47
CA ALA A 93 7.54 3.53 0.20
C ALA A 93 6.11 4.07 0.16
N GLN A 94 5.19 3.38 -0.53
CA GLN A 94 3.80 3.82 -0.67
C GLN A 94 3.03 3.71 0.65
N VAL A 95 3.16 2.61 1.40
CA VAL A 95 2.50 2.46 2.70
C VAL A 95 3.00 3.53 3.67
N ARG A 96 4.32 3.69 3.81
CA ARG A 96 4.89 4.72 4.68
C ARG A 96 4.46 6.13 4.27
N GLY A 97 4.50 6.43 2.97
CA GLY A 97 4.16 7.76 2.44
C GLY A 97 2.69 8.13 2.64
N LEU A 98 1.76 7.19 2.46
CA LEU A 98 0.32 7.47 2.54
C LEU A 98 -0.26 7.34 3.94
N THR A 99 0.34 6.51 4.80
CA THR A 99 -0.24 6.18 6.12
C THR A 99 0.62 6.62 7.30
N GLY A 100 1.87 7.01 7.07
CA GLY A 100 2.85 7.26 8.12
C GLY A 100 3.23 6.04 8.95
N THR A 101 2.73 4.85 8.61
CA THR A 101 2.92 3.63 9.39
C THR A 101 4.19 2.91 8.93
N ARG A 102 4.93 2.34 9.89
CA ARG A 102 6.14 1.56 9.60
C ARG A 102 5.77 0.17 9.12
N VAL A 103 6.41 -0.27 8.04
CA VAL A 103 6.31 -1.63 7.51
C VAL A 103 7.45 -2.43 8.13
N SER A 104 7.12 -3.50 8.86
CA SER A 104 8.14 -4.37 9.47
C SER A 104 8.69 -5.36 8.45
N GLU A 105 7.83 -5.91 7.60
CA GLU A 105 8.20 -6.94 6.64
C GLU A 105 7.29 -6.90 5.41
N VAL A 106 7.88 -7.21 4.25
CA VAL A 106 7.15 -7.46 3.01
C VAL A 106 7.61 -8.80 2.44
N VAL A 107 6.77 -9.82 2.61
CA VAL A 107 6.98 -11.15 2.04
C VAL A 107 6.41 -11.16 0.63
N VAL A 108 7.25 -11.49 -0.36
CA VAL A 108 6.83 -11.62 -1.75
C VAL A 108 6.84 -13.10 -2.12
N VAL A 109 5.69 -13.62 -2.54
CA VAL A 109 5.49 -15.00 -2.97
C VAL A 109 5.21 -15.00 -4.46
N VAL A 110 5.94 -15.83 -5.22
CA VAL A 110 5.69 -16.00 -6.65
C VAL A 110 4.72 -17.15 -6.83
N GLU A 111 3.48 -16.88 -7.23
CA GLU A 111 2.45 -17.92 -7.41
C GLU A 111 2.53 -18.57 -8.79
N LYS A 112 2.78 -17.78 -9.83
CA LYS A 112 2.83 -18.26 -11.21
C LYS A 112 3.93 -17.59 -12.02
N LEU A 113 4.54 -18.36 -12.91
CA LEU A 113 5.42 -17.85 -13.96
C LEU A 113 4.68 -17.84 -15.29
N VAL A 114 4.66 -16.68 -15.95
CA VAL A 114 4.02 -16.50 -17.26
C VAL A 114 5.11 -16.49 -18.33
N PRO A 115 5.19 -17.54 -19.17
CA PRO A 115 6.17 -17.56 -20.25
C PRO A 115 5.91 -16.40 -21.22
N ARG A 116 6.95 -15.93 -21.92
CA ARG A 116 6.73 -15.22 -23.18
C ARG A 116 6.06 -16.24 -24.09
N GLY A 117 4.77 -16.07 -24.39
CA GLY A 117 3.99 -17.07 -25.15
C GLY A 117 4.78 -17.61 -26.34
N ALA A 118 4.75 -18.93 -26.53
CA ALA A 118 5.27 -19.53 -27.73
C ALA A 118 4.42 -19.01 -28.91
N GLY A 119 5.07 -18.35 -29.86
CA GLY A 119 4.51 -18.12 -31.19
C GLY A 119 4.48 -19.42 -31.98
#